data_AF-A0AAV5UWD3-F1
#
_entry.id   AF-A0AAV5UWD3-F1
#
_cell.length_a   1.000
_cell.length_b   1.000
_cell.length_c   1.000
_cell.angle_alpha   90.00
_cell.angle_beta   90.00
_cell.angle_gamma   90.00
#
_symmetry.space_group_name_H-M   'P 1'
#
loop_
_entity.id
_entity.type
_entity.pdbx_description
1 polymer ?
#
loop_
_entity_poly.entity_id
_entity_poly.type
_entity_poly.pdbx_seq_one_letter_code
_entity_poly.pdbx_strand_id
1 'polypeptide(L)'
;SQTCNIPKLDINGSDVIKFFRNPSPFSCARDDNWVYIDSERKVRLTDKRKNAKCAAQSIEFGTDFENVNGISNELKIGEEMPSEMMSVKCEDEKAIWETPLISIKKKKFPSSGTNEGANKKWSVLMLSFDSVSQMTFRRKLPKTVKFLEESLKAVVLNGYNIVGDGTPQAFIPILTGATEEELPLTR
;
A
#
# COMPACT_ATOMS: atom_id res chain seq x y z
N SER A 1 4.99 37.84 -27.35
CA SER A 1 4.73 37.04 -26.15
C SER A 1 5.58 35.79 -26.21
N GLN A 2 6.28 35.43 -25.14
CA GLN A 2 6.90 34.10 -25.06
C GLN A 2 5.80 33.09 -24.72
N THR A 3 5.62 32.10 -25.60
CA THR A 3 4.65 31.02 -25.39
C THR A 3 5.40 29.85 -24.76
N CYS A 4 5.04 29.47 -23.55
CA CYS A 4 5.61 28.28 -22.90
C CYS A 4 5.02 27.03 -23.57
N ASN A 5 5.82 26.39 -24.41
CA ASN A 5 5.45 25.13 -25.05
C ASN A 5 5.97 23.97 -24.20
N ILE A 6 5.05 23.20 -23.61
CA ILE A 6 5.42 22.00 -22.85
C ILE A 6 6.01 20.98 -23.83
N PRO A 7 7.24 20.48 -23.61
CA PRO A 7 7.85 19.51 -24.51
C PRO A 7 7.08 18.19 -24.48
N LYS A 8 6.82 17.62 -25.66
CA LYS A 8 6.28 16.27 -25.79
C LYS A 8 7.43 15.28 -25.65
N LEU A 9 7.49 14.60 -24.50
CA LEU A 9 8.53 13.63 -24.21
C LEU A 9 8.17 12.27 -24.82
N ASP A 10 9.12 11.68 -25.54
CA ASP A 10 9.01 10.28 -25.98
C ASP A 10 9.24 9.36 -24.78
N ILE A 11 8.26 8.49 -24.52
CA ILE A 11 8.34 7.52 -23.44
C ILE A 11 9.45 6.49 -23.68
N ASN A 12 9.75 6.12 -24.92
CA ASN A 12 10.75 5.11 -25.23
C ASN A 12 11.99 5.69 -25.92
N GLY A 13 12.27 6.98 -25.70
CA GLY A 13 13.44 7.65 -26.27
C GLY A 13 14.74 6.85 -26.05
N SER A 14 15.56 6.78 -27.09
CA SER A 14 16.78 5.95 -27.16
C SER A 14 17.75 6.17 -26.01
N ASP A 15 17.80 7.40 -25.50
CA ASP A 15 18.73 7.79 -24.44
C ASP A 15 18.37 7.18 -23.08
N VAL A 16 17.09 6.88 -22.85
CA VAL A 16 16.56 6.47 -21.55
C VAL A 16 16.18 4.99 -21.53
N ILE A 17 15.61 4.47 -22.63
CA ILE A 17 15.02 3.12 -22.67
C ILE A 17 16.02 2.01 -22.30
N LYS A 18 17.30 2.19 -22.61
CA LYS A 18 18.39 1.25 -22.27
C LYS A 18 18.56 1.00 -20.76
N PHE A 19 18.13 1.95 -19.92
CA PHE A 19 18.19 1.85 -18.46
C PHE A 19 16.95 1.15 -17.87
N PHE A 20 15.87 1.01 -18.64
CA PHE A 20 14.64 0.39 -18.18
C PHE A 20 14.59 -1.07 -18.60
N ARG A 21 14.64 -1.96 -17.61
CA ARG A 21 14.45 -3.40 -17.80
C ARG A 21 13.31 -3.90 -16.92
N ASN A 22 12.66 -4.97 -17.37
CA ASN A 22 11.72 -5.69 -16.52
C ASN A 22 12.55 -6.54 -15.54
N PRO A 23 12.42 -6.32 -14.23
CA PRO A 23 13.06 -7.20 -13.27
C PRO A 23 12.49 -8.60 -13.42
N SER A 24 13.31 -9.63 -13.19
CA SER A 24 12.81 -10.99 -13.03
C SER A 24 11.79 -11.01 -11.89
N PRO A 25 10.68 -11.75 -12.02
CA PRO A 25 9.72 -11.91 -10.94
C PRO A 25 10.45 -12.30 -9.65
N PHE A 26 10.20 -11.55 -8.59
CA PHE A 26 10.77 -11.87 -7.29
C PHE A 26 10.10 -13.15 -6.77
N SER A 27 10.89 -14.17 -6.45
CA SER A 27 10.36 -15.38 -5.79
C SER A 27 10.13 -15.07 -4.33
N CYS A 28 8.90 -14.70 -3.97
CA CYS A 28 8.52 -14.29 -2.60
C CYS A 28 8.69 -15.41 -1.56
N ALA A 29 8.82 -16.66 -1.97
CA ALA A 29 8.93 -17.82 -1.09
C ALA A 29 10.21 -18.61 -1.41
N ARG A 30 11.03 -18.85 -0.38
CA ARG A 30 12.02 -19.94 -0.40
C ARG A 30 11.37 -21.28 -0.02
N ASP A 31 10.31 -21.22 0.80
CA ASP A 31 9.54 -22.35 1.31
C ASP A 31 8.03 -22.09 1.15
N ASP A 32 7.25 -23.16 0.99
CA ASP A 32 5.78 -23.08 0.94
C ASP A 32 5.23 -22.45 2.24
N ASN A 33 4.33 -21.47 2.13
CA ASN A 33 3.60 -20.94 3.28
C ASN A 33 2.75 -22.05 3.92
N TRP A 34 2.75 -22.15 5.25
CA TRP A 34 1.92 -23.14 5.94
C TRP A 34 0.51 -22.59 6.14
N VAL A 35 0.42 -21.31 6.54
CA VAL A 35 -0.82 -20.58 6.79
C VAL A 35 -1.00 -19.49 5.75
N TYR A 36 -2.23 -19.28 5.29
CA TYR A 36 -2.63 -18.15 4.48
C TYR A 36 -3.99 -17.61 4.92
N ILE A 37 -4.29 -16.36 4.56
CA ILE A 37 -5.57 -15.71 4.84
C ILE A 37 -6.39 -15.68 3.55
N ASP A 38 -7.63 -16.16 3.60
CA ASP A 38 -8.52 -16.13 2.44
C ASP A 38 -9.19 -14.77 2.23
N SER A 39 -9.96 -14.63 1.14
CA SER A 39 -10.67 -13.38 0.80
C SER A 39 -11.71 -12.95 1.84
N GLU A 40 -12.15 -13.85 2.72
CA GLU A 40 -13.06 -13.58 3.83
C GLU A 40 -12.31 -13.30 5.14
N ARG A 41 -10.99 -13.13 5.08
CA ARG A 41 -10.11 -12.93 6.24
C ARG A 41 -10.07 -14.13 7.18
N LYS A 42 -10.42 -15.34 6.70
CA LYS A 42 -10.34 -16.57 7.49
C LYS A 42 -8.96 -17.20 7.37
N VAL A 43 -8.49 -17.75 8.49
CA VAL A 43 -7.22 -18.45 8.58
C VAL A 43 -7.32 -19.83 7.93
N ARG A 44 -6.40 -20.15 7.03
CA ARG A 44 -6.35 -21.45 6.33
C ARG A 44 -4.97 -22.07 6.44
N LEU A 45 -4.93 -23.39 6.53
CA LEU A 45 -3.71 -24.19 6.36
C LEU A 45 -3.63 -24.73 4.94
N THR A 46 -2.42 -24.85 4.43
CA THR A 46 -2.19 -25.57 3.17
C THR A 46 -2.44 -27.07 3.35
N ASP A 47 -2.83 -27.74 2.27
CA ASP A 47 -3.21 -29.16 2.33
C ASP A 47 -2.09 -30.06 2.87
N LYS A 48 -0.83 -29.66 2.64
CA LYS A 48 0.37 -30.39 3.12
C LYS A 48 0.56 -30.32 4.64
N ARG A 49 -0.06 -29.35 5.32
CA ARG A 49 0.16 -29.03 6.75
C ARG A 49 -1.13 -29.06 7.57
N LYS A 50 -2.16 -29.81 7.14
CA LYS A 50 -3.46 -29.92 7.85
C LYS A 50 -3.36 -30.32 9.33
N ASN A 51 -2.30 -31.05 9.69
CA ASN A 51 -2.09 -31.54 11.06
C ASN A 51 -1.15 -30.65 11.88
N ALA A 52 -0.65 -29.54 11.33
CA ALA A 52 0.23 -28.64 12.05
C ALA A 52 -0.54 -27.92 13.17
N LYS A 53 0.10 -27.78 14.33
CA LYS A 53 -0.43 -26.99 15.44
C LYS A 53 0.13 -25.58 15.32
N CYS A 54 -0.76 -24.60 15.28
CA CYS A 54 -0.38 -23.20 15.10
C CYS A 54 -0.82 -22.37 16.30
N ALA A 55 0.03 -21.42 16.67
CA ALA A 55 -0.26 -20.36 17.62
C ALA A 55 0.01 -19.01 16.97
N ALA A 56 -0.71 -17.98 17.41
CA ALA A 56 -0.53 -16.63 16.94
C ALA A 56 -0.50 -15.64 18.09
N GLN A 57 0.31 -14.60 17.92
CA GLN A 57 0.46 -13.48 18.85
C GLN A 57 0.18 -12.19 18.09
N SER A 58 -0.80 -11.40 18.54
CA SER A 58 -1.07 -10.10 17.91
C SER A 58 0.15 -9.19 18.02
N ILE A 59 0.36 -8.36 17.01
CA ILE A 59 1.40 -7.33 17.03
C ILE A 59 0.70 -5.98 16.91
N GLU A 60 0.87 -5.13 17.91
CA GLU A 60 0.34 -3.78 17.96
C GLU A 60 1.50 -2.78 17.95
N PHE A 61 1.32 -1.63 17.30
CA PHE A 61 2.32 -0.57 17.29
C PHE A 61 2.24 0.19 18.62
N GLY A 62 3.28 0.06 19.45
CA GLY A 62 3.35 0.76 20.73
C GLY A 62 3.95 2.16 20.57
N THR A 63 5.11 2.23 19.93
CA THR A 63 5.82 3.46 19.60
C THR A 63 6.33 3.40 18.16
N ASP A 64 6.93 4.49 17.68
CA ASP A 64 7.55 4.55 16.35
C ASP A 64 8.68 3.53 16.15
N PHE A 65 9.26 3.02 17.25
CA PHE A 65 10.40 2.10 17.23
C PHE A 65 10.09 0.72 17.80
N GLU A 66 8.94 0.55 18.44
CA GLU A 66 8.64 -0.65 19.22
C GLU A 66 7.22 -1.18 18.97
N ASN A 67 7.16 -2.50 18.82
CA ASN A 67 5.90 -3.23 18.77
C ASN A 67 5.59 -3.82 20.15
N VAL A 68 4.30 -3.82 20.50
CA VAL A 68 3.76 -4.55 21.65
C VAL A 68 3.18 -5.86 21.14
N ASN A 69 3.74 -6.97 21.60
CA ASN A 69 3.23 -8.29 21.27
C ASN A 69 2.17 -8.70 22.31
N GLY A 70 1.02 -9.18 21.84
CA GLY A 70 -0.07 -9.65 22.69
C GLY A 70 0.22 -11.00 23.36
N ILE A 71 -0.80 -11.70 23.81
CA ILE A 71 -0.65 -13.07 24.33
C ILE A 71 -0.66 -14.04 23.15
N SER A 72 0.27 -15.01 23.17
CA SER A 72 0.27 -16.10 22.20
C SER A 72 -0.88 -17.06 22.51
N ASN A 73 -1.80 -17.21 21.56
CA ASN A 73 -2.97 -18.09 21.67
C ASN A 73 -2.99 -19.10 20.53
N GLU A 74 -3.72 -20.20 20.70
CA GLU A 74 -3.94 -21.17 19.62
C GLU A 74 -4.63 -20.50 18.42
N LEU A 75 -4.10 -20.75 17.23
CA LEU A 75 -4.62 -20.20 15.99
C LEU A 75 -5.70 -21.11 15.42
N LYS A 76 -6.95 -20.65 15.49
CA LYS A 76 -8.10 -21.43 15.03
C LYS A 76 -8.28 -21.37 13.50
N ILE A 77 -8.28 -22.52 12.87
CA ILE A 77 -8.43 -22.66 11.42
C ILE A 77 -9.90 -22.51 11.01
N GLY A 78 -10.14 -21.71 9.98
CA GLY A 78 -11.48 -21.40 9.46
C GLY A 78 -12.18 -20.23 10.16
N GLU A 79 -11.64 -19.74 11.28
CA GLU A 79 -12.11 -18.52 11.94
C GLU A 79 -11.46 -17.27 11.31
N GLU A 80 -12.09 -16.11 11.50
CA GLU A 80 -11.55 -14.82 11.08
C GLU A 80 -10.27 -14.52 11.85
N MET A 81 -9.28 -13.96 11.15
CA MET A 81 -8.03 -13.51 11.75
C MET A 81 -8.29 -12.54 12.93
N PRO A 82 -7.76 -12.84 14.13
CA PRO A 82 -8.12 -12.13 15.35
C PRO A 82 -7.66 -10.67 15.36
N SER A 83 -6.48 -10.38 14.79
CA SER A 83 -5.89 -9.03 14.71
C SER A 83 -5.51 -8.68 13.27
N GLU A 84 -5.22 -7.41 12.99
CA GLU A 84 -4.78 -6.98 11.65
C GLU A 84 -3.35 -7.39 11.34
N MET A 85 -2.52 -7.55 12.38
CA MET A 85 -1.16 -8.06 12.30
C MET A 85 -0.92 -9.07 13.43
N MET A 86 -0.30 -10.20 13.11
CA MET A 86 0.10 -11.21 14.10
C MET A 86 1.37 -11.95 13.66
N SER A 87 2.21 -12.35 14.61
CA SER A 87 3.21 -13.38 14.38
C SER A 87 2.52 -14.74 14.48
N VAL A 88 2.72 -15.61 13.49
CA VAL A 88 2.20 -16.98 13.49
C VAL A 88 3.35 -17.94 13.58
N LYS A 89 3.28 -18.87 14.53
CA LYS A 89 4.20 -19.98 14.66
C LYS A 89 3.42 -21.28 14.54
N CYS A 90 3.83 -22.12 13.60
CA CYS A 90 3.27 -23.45 13.39
C CYS A 90 4.34 -24.51 13.56
N GLU A 91 3.95 -25.66 14.06
CA GLU A 91 4.82 -26.80 14.26
C GLU A 91 4.11 -28.08 13.85
N ASP A 92 4.85 -28.96 13.20
CA ASP A 92 4.51 -30.37 13.07
C ASP A 92 5.68 -31.24 13.55
N GLU A 93 5.58 -32.55 13.41
CA GLU A 93 6.60 -33.49 13.91
C GLU A 93 8.00 -33.27 13.30
N LYS A 94 8.13 -32.53 12.20
CA LYS A 94 9.37 -32.44 11.41
C LYS A 94 9.95 -31.03 11.35
N ALA A 95 9.11 -30.01 11.46
CA ALA A 95 9.53 -28.64 11.21
C ALA A 95 8.73 -27.63 12.04
N ILE A 96 9.35 -26.47 12.22
CA ILE A 96 8.73 -25.27 12.76
C ILE A 96 8.74 -24.23 11.64
N TRP A 97 7.64 -23.49 11.51
CA TRP A 97 7.48 -22.41 10.55
C TRP A 97 6.93 -21.18 11.26
N GLU A 98 7.55 -20.02 11.02
CA GLU A 98 7.16 -18.78 11.65
C GLU A 98 7.11 -17.65 10.62
N THR A 99 6.04 -16.87 10.62
CA THR A 99 5.89 -15.71 9.73
C THR A 99 4.94 -14.66 10.30
N PRO A 100 5.17 -13.36 10.05
CA PRO A 100 4.16 -12.35 10.27
C PRO A 100 3.04 -12.46 9.22
N LEU A 101 1.78 -12.39 9.66
CA LEU A 101 0.62 -12.25 8.80
C LEU A 101 -0.05 -10.91 9.01
N ILE A 102 -0.46 -10.28 7.90
CA ILE A 102 -1.16 -9.00 7.88
C ILE A 102 -2.44 -9.14 7.05
N SER A 103 -3.57 -8.72 7.61
CA SER A 103 -4.84 -8.60 6.89
C SER A 103 -5.72 -7.51 7.48
N ILE A 104 -6.16 -6.58 6.62
CA ILE A 104 -6.97 -5.42 6.99
C ILE A 104 -8.37 -5.87 7.44
N LYS A 105 -8.81 -5.43 8.62
CA LYS A 105 -10.16 -5.64 9.13
C LYS A 105 -11.08 -4.58 8.54
N LYS A 106 -12.12 -5.01 7.82
CA LYS A 106 -13.15 -4.07 7.34
C LYS A 106 -13.89 -3.50 8.55
N LYS A 107 -13.61 -2.24 8.90
CA LYS A 107 -14.39 -1.51 9.90
C LYS A 107 -15.75 -1.17 9.28
N LYS A 108 -16.82 -1.78 9.80
CA LYS A 108 -18.18 -1.35 9.45
C LYS A 108 -18.39 0.02 10.07
N PHE A 109 -18.37 1.06 9.24
CA PHE A 109 -18.83 2.37 9.69
C PHE A 109 -20.32 2.24 9.98
N PRO A 110 -20.81 2.70 11.15
CA PRO A 110 -22.24 2.79 11.37
C PRO A 110 -22.81 3.61 10.23
N SER A 111 -23.74 3.03 9.48
CA SER A 111 -24.53 3.78 8.52
C SER A 111 -25.18 4.91 9.32
N SER A 112 -24.66 6.13 9.15
CA SER A 112 -25.37 7.34 9.49
C SER A 112 -26.79 7.12 8.99
N GLY A 113 -27.76 7.09 9.90
CA GLY A 113 -29.16 6.90 9.56
C GLY A 113 -29.52 7.78 8.37
N THR A 114 -30.43 7.28 7.55
CA THR A 114 -31.01 7.93 6.39
C THR A 114 -31.59 9.30 6.75
N ASN A 115 -30.73 10.30 6.92
CA ASN A 115 -31.09 11.68 6.84
C ASN A 115 -31.03 12.00 5.35
N GLU A 116 -32.14 11.76 4.67
CA GLU A 116 -32.44 12.34 3.35
C GLU A 116 -32.31 13.86 3.49
N GLY A 117 -31.11 14.39 3.21
CA GLY A 117 -30.76 15.80 3.46
C GLY A 117 -29.35 16.01 4.01
N ALA A 118 -28.68 14.95 4.48
CA ALA A 118 -27.27 15.04 4.88
C ALA A 118 -26.40 15.20 3.63
N ASN A 119 -25.77 16.37 3.51
CA ASN A 119 -24.77 16.70 2.51
C ASN A 119 -23.82 15.50 2.32
N LYS A 120 -23.81 14.88 1.13
CA LYS A 120 -22.98 13.70 0.84
C LYS A 120 -21.52 14.10 1.01
N LYS A 121 -20.93 13.73 2.15
CA LYS A 121 -19.50 13.95 2.42
C LYS A 121 -18.70 12.91 1.65
N TRP A 122 -17.90 13.37 0.69
CA TRP A 122 -16.97 12.51 -0.02
C TRP A 122 -15.73 12.29 0.84
N SER A 123 -15.26 11.05 0.90
CA SER A 123 -13.91 10.74 1.38
C SER A 123 -12.91 10.98 0.26
N VAL A 124 -11.78 11.60 0.57
CA VAL A 124 -10.68 11.84 -0.37
C VAL A 124 -9.51 10.95 0.04
N LEU A 125 -8.96 10.20 -0.92
CA LEU A 125 -7.71 9.45 -0.76
C LEU A 125 -6.64 10.11 -1.62
N MET A 126 -5.56 10.56 -1.00
CA MET A 126 -4.35 11.00 -1.69
C MET A 126 -3.36 9.84 -1.69
N LEU A 127 -2.94 9.41 -2.88
CA LEU A 127 -1.90 8.40 -3.07
C LEU A 127 -0.76 9.02 -3.85
N SER A 128 0.45 8.91 -3.31
CA SER A 128 1.65 9.51 -3.87
C SER A 128 2.78 8.50 -3.96
N PHE A 129 3.63 8.68 -4.97
CA PHE A 129 4.85 7.92 -5.14
C PHE A 129 6.02 8.88 -4.93
N ASP A 130 6.83 8.63 -3.90
CA ASP A 130 8.06 9.40 -3.68
C ASP A 130 9.08 9.09 -4.78
N SER A 131 9.81 10.12 -5.23
CA SER A 131 10.98 10.00 -6.09
C SER A 131 10.70 9.37 -7.46
N VAL A 132 9.47 9.52 -7.97
CA VAL A 132 9.05 9.01 -9.29
C VAL A 132 8.68 10.16 -10.22
N SER A 133 9.34 10.24 -11.37
CA SER A 133 8.92 11.14 -12.45
C SER A 133 7.67 10.62 -13.18
N GLN A 134 6.88 11.51 -13.78
CA GLN A 134 5.72 11.13 -14.59
C GLN A 134 6.07 10.08 -15.67
N MET A 135 7.23 10.23 -16.29
CA MET A 135 7.69 9.32 -17.34
C MET A 135 8.08 7.94 -16.77
N THR A 136 8.71 7.88 -15.60
CA THR A 136 9.01 6.62 -14.91
C THR A 136 7.74 5.90 -14.49
N PHE A 137 6.76 6.62 -13.94
CA PHE A 137 5.45 6.05 -13.58
C PHE A 137 4.79 5.39 -14.79
N ARG A 138 4.73 6.10 -15.93
CA ARG A 138 4.14 5.56 -17.16
C ARG A 138 4.86 4.32 -17.70
N ARG A 139 6.20 4.29 -17.64
CA ARG A 139 7.00 3.13 -18.11
C ARG A 139 6.84 1.90 -17.23
N LYS A 140 6.87 2.09 -15.90
CA LYS A 140 6.90 0.97 -14.94
C LYS A 140 5.51 0.46 -14.57
N LEU A 141 4.47 1.28 -14.72
CA LEU A 141 3.09 0.92 -14.38
C LEU A 141 2.12 1.11 -15.55
N PRO A 142 2.38 0.50 -16.73
CA PRO A 142 1.57 0.73 -17.93
C PRO A 142 0.11 0.25 -17.77
N LYS A 143 -0.10 -0.84 -17.01
CA LYS A 143 -1.45 -1.34 -16.70
C LYS A 143 -2.23 -0.35 -15.83
N THR A 144 -1.58 0.28 -14.86
CA THR A 144 -2.18 1.29 -13.98
C THR A 144 -2.55 2.54 -14.78
N VAL A 145 -1.65 3.03 -15.63
CA VAL A 145 -1.93 4.18 -16.51
C VAL A 145 -3.13 3.90 -17.41
N LYS A 146 -3.16 2.74 -18.07
CA LYS A 146 -4.27 2.33 -18.91
C LYS A 146 -5.60 2.34 -18.14
N PHE A 147 -5.61 1.78 -16.92
CA PHE A 147 -6.80 1.78 -16.07
C PHE A 147 -7.23 3.20 -15.67
N LEU A 148 -6.29 4.06 -15.26
CA LEU A 148 -6.58 5.44 -14.88
C LEU A 148 -7.16 6.25 -16.06
N GLU A 149 -6.54 6.19 -17.22
CA GLU A 149 -6.91 7.03 -18.38
C GLU A 149 -8.14 6.49 -19.13
N GLU A 150 -8.21 5.17 -19.35
CA GLU A 150 -9.27 4.58 -20.18
C GLU A 150 -10.49 4.14 -19.37
N SER A 151 -10.28 3.55 -18.18
CA SER A 151 -11.37 2.97 -17.39
C SER A 151 -11.97 3.99 -16.43
N LEU A 152 -11.14 4.65 -15.63
CA LEU A 152 -11.58 5.68 -14.68
C LEU A 152 -11.79 7.05 -15.32
N LYS A 153 -11.24 7.28 -16.52
CA LYS A 153 -11.23 8.57 -17.21
C LYS A 153 -10.69 9.68 -16.31
N ALA A 154 -9.61 9.38 -15.58
CA ALA A 154 -8.98 10.29 -14.66
C ALA A 154 -8.45 11.54 -15.38
N VAL A 155 -8.50 12.68 -14.70
CA VAL A 155 -7.92 13.94 -15.20
C VAL A 155 -6.41 13.89 -15.00
N VAL A 156 -5.67 13.93 -16.10
CA VAL A 156 -4.20 13.95 -16.08
C VAL A 156 -3.68 15.37 -16.25
N LEU A 157 -3.00 15.87 -15.23
CA LEU A 157 -2.37 17.20 -15.23
C LEU A 157 -0.99 17.13 -15.91
N ASN A 158 -0.97 17.16 -17.24
CA ASN A 158 0.29 17.17 -17.99
C ASN A 158 1.05 18.48 -17.77
N GLY A 159 2.34 18.39 -17.44
CA GLY A 159 3.19 19.55 -17.14
C GLY A 159 3.04 20.10 -15.72
N TYR A 160 2.21 19.48 -14.87
CA TYR A 160 2.26 19.73 -13.44
C TYR A 160 3.62 19.28 -12.89
N ASN A 161 4.29 20.17 -12.20
CA ASN A 161 5.56 19.92 -11.54
C ASN A 161 5.42 20.24 -10.05
N ILE A 162 6.26 19.59 -9.25
CA ILE A 162 6.39 19.88 -7.82
C ILE A 162 7.02 21.26 -7.61
N VAL A 163 6.83 21.79 -6.41
CA VAL A 163 7.54 22.97 -5.93
C VAL A 163 8.75 22.49 -5.13
N GLY A 164 9.92 23.06 -5.41
CA GLY A 164 11.19 22.60 -4.82
C GLY A 164 11.65 21.23 -5.33
N ASP A 165 12.71 20.71 -4.71
CA ASP A 165 13.39 19.46 -5.13
C ASP A 165 13.17 18.27 -4.18
N GLY A 166 12.50 18.50 -3.04
CA GLY A 166 12.32 17.49 -2.00
C GLY A 166 10.85 17.17 -1.70
N THR A 167 10.63 16.02 -1.07
CA THR A 167 9.30 15.53 -0.68
C THR A 167 8.54 16.53 0.21
N PRO A 168 9.15 17.13 1.27
CA PRO A 168 8.48 18.15 2.06
C PRO A 168 8.06 19.37 1.22
N GLN A 169 8.97 19.89 0.39
CA GLN A 169 8.72 21.06 -0.47
C GLN A 169 7.63 20.80 -1.51
N ALA A 170 7.46 19.54 -1.95
CA ALA A 170 6.38 19.16 -2.85
C ALA A 170 5.03 19.04 -2.14
N PHE A 171 5.00 18.46 -0.94
CA PHE A 171 3.77 18.19 -0.20
C PHE A 171 3.18 19.38 0.52
N ILE A 172 4.04 20.22 1.11
CA ILE A 172 3.61 21.38 1.87
C ILE A 172 2.67 22.25 1.02
N PRO A 173 3.03 22.68 -0.21
CA PRO A 173 2.15 23.48 -1.06
C PRO A 173 0.87 22.77 -1.49
N ILE A 174 0.90 21.45 -1.67
CA ILE A 174 -0.30 20.66 -2.03
C ILE A 174 -1.32 20.65 -0.87
N LEU A 175 -0.83 20.60 0.38
CA LEU A 175 -1.68 20.45 1.56
C LEU A 175 -2.06 21.80 2.19
N THR A 176 -1.19 22.80 2.11
CA THR A 176 -1.38 24.10 2.80
C THR A 176 -1.63 25.26 1.84
N GLY A 177 -1.25 25.12 0.56
CA GLY A 177 -1.25 26.24 -0.40
C GLY A 177 -0.12 27.26 -0.17
N ALA A 178 0.84 26.97 0.71
CA ALA A 178 1.99 27.81 1.04
C ALA A 178 3.30 27.04 0.83
N THR A 179 4.41 27.74 0.64
CA THR A 179 5.76 27.16 0.62
C THR A 179 6.25 26.85 2.03
N GLU A 180 7.32 26.05 2.14
CA GLU A 180 7.93 25.72 3.45
C GLU A 180 8.39 26.98 4.20
N GLU A 181 8.96 27.97 3.50
CA GLU A 181 9.45 29.22 4.08
C GLU A 181 8.32 30.14 4.60
N GLU A 182 7.12 30.01 4.04
CA GLU A 182 5.94 30.79 4.45
C GLU A 182 5.25 30.21 5.71
N LEU A 183 5.57 28.97 6.08
CA LEU A 183 5.00 28.33 7.26
C LEU A 183 5.73 28.75 8.54
N PRO A 184 5.02 28.82 9.68
CA PRO A 184 5.67 29.06 10.96
C PRO A 184 6.63 27.91 11.29
N LEU A 185 7.76 28.25 11.91
CA LEU A 185 8.75 27.26 12.36
C LEU A 185 8.06 26.21 13.24
N THR A 186 8.10 24.96 12.79
CA THR A 186 7.69 23.81 13.59
C THR A 186 8.76 23.53 14.63
N ARG A 187 8.33 23.37 15.87
CA ARG A 187 9.19 23.27 17.06
C ARG A 187 9.74 21.86 17.27
#